data_AF-E4WRN2-F1
#
_entry.id   AF-E4WRN2-F1
#
_cell.length_a   1.000
_cell.length_b   1.000
_cell.length_c   1.000
_cell.angle_alpha   90.00
_cell.angle_beta   90.00
_cell.angle_gamma   90.00
#
_symmetry.space_group_name_H-M   'P 1'
#
loop_
_entity.id
_entity.type
_entity.pdbx_description
1 polymer ?
#
loop_
_entity_poly.entity_id
_entity_poly.type
_entity_poly.pdbx_seq_one_letter_code
_entity_poly.pdbx_strand_id
1 'polypeptide(L)'
;MENGTGQLRRATLKWFQNTNERDPGEDEFSTALRETEEEAGLARENLEVFDKEWTLRYNVKSHIDGIVRPKTVRIWLAKQISGSATLSEEHSEMSWGSEEESCNLLSDYQDMQELVHDAVHFIKSNE
;
A
#
# COMPACT_ATOMS: atom_id res chain seq x y z
N MET A 1 -30.38 -6.62 -14.07
CA MET A 1 -30.16 -5.23 -13.66
C MET A 1 -29.59 -5.29 -12.25
N GLU A 2 -28.26 -5.30 -12.16
CA GLU A 2 -27.55 -5.01 -10.92
C GLU A 2 -26.31 -4.27 -11.39
N ASN A 3 -26.23 -2.99 -11.02
CA ASN A 3 -25.22 -2.07 -11.51
C ASN A 3 -23.86 -2.50 -10.95
N GLY A 4 -23.05 -3.14 -11.79
CA GLY A 4 -21.65 -3.42 -11.52
C GLY A 4 -20.83 -2.14 -11.54
N THR A 5 -20.98 -1.30 -10.52
CA THR A 5 -19.97 -0.30 -10.19
C THR A 5 -18.75 -1.07 -9.72
N GLY A 6 -17.77 -1.21 -10.63
CA GLY A 6 -16.46 -1.80 -10.39
C GLY A 6 -15.69 -1.02 -9.34
N GLN A 7 -16.11 -1.15 -8.07
CA GLN A 7 -15.28 -0.80 -6.94
C GLN A 7 -14.08 -1.73 -6.98
N LEU A 8 -12.93 -1.13 -7.29
CA LEU A 8 -11.66 -1.79 -7.26
C LEU A 8 -11.35 -2.17 -5.81
N ARG A 9 -11.71 -3.39 -5.40
CA ARG A 9 -11.20 -4.05 -4.20
C ARG A 9 -9.73 -4.41 -4.44
N ARG A 10 -8.85 -3.41 -4.47
CA ARG A 10 -7.45 -3.56 -4.88
C ARG A 10 -6.54 -2.97 -3.81
N ALA A 11 -6.10 -3.84 -2.90
CA ALA A 11 -5.24 -3.49 -1.77
C ALA A 11 -3.80 -3.32 -2.26
N THR A 12 -3.16 -2.19 -1.97
CA THR A 12 -1.71 -2.03 -2.20
C THR A 12 -0.97 -2.56 -0.98
N LEU A 13 -0.07 -3.53 -1.16
CA LEU A 13 0.82 -3.99 -0.09
C LEU A 13 1.90 -2.93 0.10
N LYS A 14 1.89 -2.24 1.23
CA LYS A 14 2.84 -1.18 1.54
C LYS A 14 3.67 -1.57 2.75
N TRP A 15 4.98 -1.43 2.62
CA TRP A 15 5.86 -1.45 3.78
C TRP A 15 6.28 -0.03 4.15
N PHE A 16 6.05 0.39 5.40
CA PHE A 16 6.58 1.64 5.93
C PHE A 16 7.79 1.39 6.83
N GLN A 17 8.99 1.75 6.37
CA GLN A 17 10.13 1.80 7.29
C GLN A 17 9.96 2.96 8.30
N ASN A 18 9.51 2.70 9.52
CA ASN A 18 10.12 3.38 10.65
C ASN A 18 11.48 2.72 10.84
N THR A 19 12.54 3.47 10.54
CA THR A 19 13.91 3.00 10.76
C THR A 19 14.06 2.80 12.25
N ASN A 20 13.84 1.57 12.74
CA ASN A 20 14.46 0.98 13.95
C ASN A 20 14.11 -0.51 14.20
N GLU A 21 13.13 -1.12 13.54
CA GLU A 21 12.81 -2.54 13.76
C GLU A 21 12.81 -3.31 12.43
N ARG A 22 14.01 -3.55 11.89
CA ARG A 22 14.17 -4.78 11.11
C ARG A 22 14.24 -5.90 12.14
N ASP A 23 13.23 -6.76 12.17
CA ASP A 23 13.39 -8.03 12.86
C ASP A 23 14.57 -8.76 12.18
N PRO A 24 15.64 -9.10 12.91
CA PRO A 24 16.85 -9.65 12.29
C PRO A 24 16.53 -10.94 11.52
N GLY A 25 16.56 -10.87 10.18
CA GLY A 25 16.39 -12.02 9.29
C GLY A 25 15.10 -12.03 8.45
N GLU A 26 14.20 -11.06 8.60
CA GLU A 26 13.02 -10.93 7.73
C GLU A 26 13.37 -10.24 6.40
N ASP A 27 12.89 -10.78 5.27
CA ASP A 27 13.02 -10.14 3.96
C ASP A 27 11.90 -9.11 3.71
N GLU A 28 12.14 -8.20 2.79
CA GLU A 28 11.27 -7.03 2.58
C GLU A 28 9.85 -7.40 2.12
N PHE A 29 9.68 -8.53 1.42
CA PHE A 29 8.37 -9.00 0.98
C PHE A 29 7.59 -9.63 2.14
N SER A 30 8.25 -10.45 2.95
CA SER A 30 7.68 -10.96 4.20
C SER A 30 7.24 -9.83 5.13
N THR A 31 8.07 -8.79 5.30
CA THR A 31 7.67 -7.62 6.10
C THR A 31 6.47 -6.91 5.51
N ALA A 32 6.38 -6.74 4.18
CA ALA A 32 5.21 -6.10 3.55
C ALA A 32 3.91 -6.89 3.78
N LEU A 33 3.97 -8.23 3.78
CA LEU A 33 2.83 -9.07 4.10
C LEU A 33 2.43 -8.95 5.57
N ARG A 34 3.40 -9.03 6.50
CA ARG A 34 3.15 -8.90 7.94
C ARG A 34 2.52 -7.56 8.29
N GLU A 35 3.10 -6.44 7.82
CA GLU A 35 2.55 -5.10 8.05
C GLU A 35 1.14 -4.97 7.46
N THR A 36 0.86 -5.56 6.30
CA THR A 36 -0.50 -5.49 5.72
C THR A 36 -1.52 -6.30 6.54
N GLU A 37 -1.10 -7.42 7.12
CA GLU A 37 -1.94 -8.15 8.06
C GLU A 37 -2.16 -7.36 9.35
N GLU A 38 -1.12 -6.74 9.91
CA GLU A 38 -1.20 -5.96 11.14
C GLU A 38 -2.02 -4.66 10.97
N GLU A 39 -1.77 -3.88 9.90
CA GLU A 39 -2.39 -2.58 9.67
C GLU A 39 -3.80 -2.68 9.06
N ALA A 40 -4.04 -3.70 8.22
CA ALA A 40 -5.28 -3.81 7.42
C ALA A 40 -6.02 -5.14 7.57
N GLY A 41 -5.53 -6.09 8.38
CA GLY A 41 -6.18 -7.38 8.61
C GLY A 41 -6.22 -8.29 7.38
N LEU A 42 -5.39 -8.03 6.37
CA LEU A 42 -5.35 -8.79 5.12
C LEU A 42 -4.13 -9.71 5.09
N ALA A 43 -4.35 -10.98 5.44
CA ALA A 43 -3.32 -12.01 5.38
C ALA A 43 -2.99 -12.42 3.95
N ARG A 44 -1.89 -13.16 3.76
CA ARG A 44 -1.40 -13.59 2.44
C ARG A 44 -2.46 -14.34 1.62
N GLU A 45 -3.29 -15.15 2.24
CA GLU A 45 -4.39 -15.91 1.63
C GLU A 45 -5.55 -15.03 1.15
N ASN A 46 -5.65 -13.80 1.65
CA ASN A 46 -6.63 -12.82 1.19
C ASN A 46 -6.20 -12.10 -0.09
N LEU A 47 -4.96 -12.33 -0.54
CA LEU A 47 -4.30 -11.54 -1.56
C LEU A 47 -3.77 -12.39 -2.72
N GLU A 48 -3.94 -11.87 -3.92
CA GLU A 48 -3.23 -12.30 -5.13
C GLU A 48 -2.15 -11.25 -5.42
N VAL A 49 -0.88 -11.63 -5.27
CA VAL A 49 0.27 -10.71 -5.44
C VAL A 49 0.78 -10.80 -6.87
N PHE A 50 0.97 -9.67 -7.51
CA PHE A 50 1.51 -9.58 -8.86
C PHE A 50 3.04 -9.47 -8.82
N ASP A 51 3.70 -9.89 -9.91
CA ASP A 51 5.13 -9.64 -10.15
C ASP A 51 5.35 -8.18 -10.60
N LYS A 52 4.93 -7.25 -9.75
CA LYS A 52 5.00 -5.80 -9.96
C LYS A 52 5.22 -5.12 -8.63
N GLU A 53 6.27 -4.31 -8.59
CA GLU A 53 6.71 -3.61 -7.38
C GLU A 53 7.31 -2.24 -7.72
N TRP A 54 7.34 -1.36 -6.72
CA TRP A 54 7.94 -0.04 -6.79
C TRP A 54 8.85 0.20 -5.60
N THR A 55 9.83 1.08 -5.79
CA THR A 55 10.69 1.59 -4.70
C THR A 55 10.61 3.10 -4.68
N LEU A 56 10.06 3.64 -3.60
CA LEU A 56 9.98 5.08 -3.34
C LEU A 56 11.10 5.50 -2.39
N ARG A 57 11.73 6.65 -2.66
CA ARG A 57 12.80 7.21 -1.83
C ARG A 57 12.53 8.68 -1.58
N TYR A 58 12.33 9.04 -0.31
CA TYR A 58 11.98 10.40 0.08
C TYR A 58 12.52 10.72 1.48
N ASN A 59 12.55 12.01 1.82
CA ASN A 59 13.03 12.48 3.12
C ASN A 59 11.85 12.69 4.07
N VAL A 60 11.92 12.13 5.28
CA VAL A 60 10.90 12.31 6.32
C VAL A 60 11.48 13.11 7.47
N LYS A 61 10.75 14.16 7.87
CA LYS A 61 11.08 14.92 9.07
C LYS A 61 10.44 14.25 10.28
N SER A 62 11.26 13.79 11.22
CA SER A 62 10.77 13.21 12.47
C SER A 62 10.00 14.24 13.31
N HIS A 63 8.84 13.86 13.82
CA HIS A 63 8.04 14.69 14.73
C HIS A 63 8.65 14.79 16.14
N ILE A 64 9.57 13.89 16.50
CA ILE A 64 10.18 13.83 17.85
C ILE A 64 11.32 14.83 17.97
N ASP A 65 12.25 14.83 17.01
CA ASP A 65 13.49 15.60 17.07
C ASP A 65 13.64 16.61 15.92
N GLY A 66 12.70 16.64 14.97
CA GLY A 66 12.75 17.54 13.82
C GLY A 66 13.82 17.21 12.79
N ILE A 67 14.59 16.13 12.97
CA ILE A 67 15.67 15.74 12.08
C ILE A 67 15.08 15.06 10.85
N VAL A 68 15.57 15.48 9.68
CA VAL A 68 15.21 14.89 8.39
C VAL A 68 16.05 13.64 8.17
N ARG A 69 15.40 12.52 7.87
CA ARG A 69 16.04 11.23 7.58
C ARG A 69 15.55 10.68 6.23
N PRO A 70 16.43 10.10 5.41
CA PRO A 70 16.01 9.43 4.19
C PRO A 70 15.21 8.17 4.55
N LYS A 71 14.12 7.95 3.83
CA LYS A 71 13.24 6.78 3.91
C LYS A 71 13.16 6.11 2.55
N THR A 72 13.28 4.79 2.54
CA THR A 72 13.02 3.96 1.35
C THR A 72 11.83 3.07 1.65
N VAL A 73 10.89 2.98 0.73
CA VAL A 73 9.67 2.18 0.83
C VAL A 73 9.56 1.32 -0.41
N ARG A 74 9.36 0.01 -0.20
CA ARG A 74 9.13 -0.96 -1.27
C ARG A 74 7.67 -1.38 -1.21
N ILE A 75 7.00 -1.37 -2.37
CA ILE A 75 5.56 -1.53 -2.49
C ILE A 75 5.30 -2.63 -3.50
N TRP A 76 4.47 -3.61 -3.16
CA TRP A 76 4.05 -4.67 -4.07
C TRP A 76 2.60 -4.49 -4.45
N LEU A 77 2.29 -4.79 -5.71
CA LEU A 77 0.91 -4.78 -6.16
C LEU A 77 0.22 -6.07 -5.72
N ALA A 78 -0.95 -5.93 -5.10
CA ALA A 78 -1.81 -7.06 -4.78
C ALA A 78 -3.28 -6.77 -5.14
N LYS A 79 -4.04 -7.85 -5.30
CA LYS A 79 -5.49 -7.81 -5.45
C LYS A 79 -6.09 -8.54 -4.26
N GLN A 80 -7.08 -7.94 -3.64
CA GLN A 80 -7.84 -8.61 -2.59
C GLN A 80 -8.79 -9.62 -3.23
N ILE A 81 -8.65 -10.90 -2.89
CA ILE A 81 -9.46 -12.00 -3.42
C ILE A 81 -10.47 -12.54 -2.38
N SER A 82 -10.26 -12.27 -1.09
CA SER A 82 -11.17 -12.67 -0.01
C SER A 82 -11.00 -11.78 1.23
N GLY A 83 -11.75 -12.09 2.31
CA GLY A 83 -11.65 -11.38 3.58
C GLY A 83 -12.29 -9.99 3.59
N SER A 84 -12.17 -9.30 4.71
CA SER A 84 -12.60 -7.92 4.92
C SER A 84 -11.46 -7.17 5.59
N ALA A 85 -11.10 -6.01 5.08
CA ALA A 85 -10.05 -5.20 5.66
C ALA A 85 -10.51 -4.56 6.99
N THR A 86 -9.64 -4.60 7.99
CA THR A 86 -9.85 -4.06 9.34
C THR A 86 -8.63 -3.27 9.75
N LEU A 87 -8.82 -2.04 10.21
CA LEU A 87 -7.71 -1.16 10.60
C LEU A 87 -7.17 -1.52 11.98
N SER A 88 -5.85 -1.39 12.12
CA SER A 88 -5.19 -1.33 13.43
C SER A 88 -5.47 -0.02 14.15
N GLU A 89 -5.06 0.08 15.42
CA GLU A 89 -5.17 1.32 16.19
C GLU A 89 -4.31 2.48 15.64
N GLU A 90 -3.36 2.18 14.76
CA GLU A 90 -2.49 3.20 14.13
C GLU A 90 -3.20 3.99 13.03
N HIS A 91 -4.29 3.47 12.49
CA HIS A 91 -5.02 4.05 11.36
C HIS A 91 -6.48 4.35 11.73
N SER A 92 -6.94 5.56 11.42
CA SER A 92 -8.30 5.98 11.75
C SER A 92 -9.32 5.75 10.63
N GLU A 93 -8.87 5.72 9.38
CA GLU A 93 -9.74 5.65 8.20
C GLU A 93 -9.13 4.81 7.08
N MET A 94 -10.01 4.15 6.33
CA MET A 94 -9.68 3.38 5.14
C MET A 94 -10.87 3.41 4.21
N SER A 95 -10.61 3.62 2.92
CA SER A 95 -11.62 3.63 1.89
C SER A 95 -11.12 2.90 0.64
N TRP A 96 -12.06 2.31 -0.09
CA TRP A 96 -11.83 1.83 -1.44
C TRP A 96 -12.26 2.92 -2.42
N GLY A 97 -11.40 3.27 -3.35
CA GLY A 97 -11.66 4.32 -4.34
C GLY A 97 -11.24 3.92 -5.75
N SER A 98 -11.74 4.67 -6.71
CA SER A 98 -11.22 4.72 -8.08
C SER A 98 -9.81 5.32 -8.12
N GLU A 99 -9.17 5.22 -9.29
CA GLU A 99 -7.90 5.88 -9.59
C GLU A 99 -7.95 7.38 -9.28
N GLU A 100 -8.98 8.07 -9.75
CA GLU A 100 -9.18 9.50 -9.54
C GLU A 100 -9.39 9.85 -8.07
N GLU A 101 -10.27 9.13 -7.36
CA GLU A 101 -10.52 9.36 -5.93
C GLU A 101 -9.25 9.14 -5.10
N SER A 102 -8.48 8.09 -5.42
CA SER A 102 -7.23 7.78 -4.74
C SER A 102 -6.18 8.88 -4.98
N CYS A 103 -6.01 9.34 -6.23
CA CYS A 103 -5.08 10.43 -6.54
C CYS A 103 -5.49 11.75 -5.88
N ASN A 104 -6.79 12.04 -5.79
CA ASN A 104 -7.29 13.22 -5.09
C ASN A 104 -6.96 13.20 -3.59
N LEU A 105 -7.09 12.04 -2.93
CA LEU A 105 -6.67 11.87 -1.53
C LEU A 105 -5.15 12.00 -1.35
N LEU A 106 -4.38 11.69 -2.39
CA LEU A 106 -2.92 11.74 -2.41
C LEU A 106 -2.37 13.03 -3.04
N SER A 107 -3.14 14.12 -3.04
CA SER A 107 -2.81 15.38 -3.74
C SER A 107 -1.41 15.94 -3.43
N ASP A 108 -0.92 15.70 -2.22
CA ASP A 108 0.40 16.18 -1.76
C ASP A 108 1.54 15.17 -2.01
N TYR A 109 1.24 14.03 -2.63
CA TYR A 109 2.16 12.90 -2.79
C TYR A 109 2.25 12.44 -4.25
N GLN A 110 2.89 13.25 -5.09
CA GLN A 110 3.01 12.98 -6.54
C GLN A 110 3.57 11.58 -6.84
N ASP A 111 4.62 11.14 -6.14
CA ASP A 111 5.21 9.80 -6.32
C ASP A 111 4.18 8.68 -6.07
N MET A 112 3.24 8.88 -5.14
CA MET A 112 2.17 7.91 -4.85
C MET A 112 1.07 7.97 -5.91
N GLN A 113 0.75 9.14 -6.45
CA GLN A 113 -0.19 9.27 -7.57
C GLN A 113 0.35 8.56 -8.82
N GLU A 114 1.62 8.76 -9.14
CA GLU A 114 2.29 8.08 -10.25
C GLU A 114 2.27 6.55 -10.08
N LEU A 115 2.49 6.06 -8.85
CA LEU A 115 2.35 4.64 -8.52
C LEU A 115 0.92 4.14 -8.75
N VAL A 116 -0.10 4.87 -8.29
CA VAL A 116 -1.51 4.50 -8.49
C VAL A 116 -1.85 4.42 -9.98
N HIS A 117 -1.42 5.41 -10.78
CA HIS A 117 -1.61 5.41 -12.22
C HIS A 117 -0.94 4.21 -12.89
N ASP A 118 0.33 3.93 -12.56
CA ASP A 118 1.06 2.80 -13.13
C ASP A 118 0.45 1.45 -12.71
N ALA A 119 0.00 1.33 -11.46
CA ALA A 119 -0.69 0.14 -10.96
C ALA A 119 -2.00 -0.11 -11.74
N VAL A 120 -2.82 0.93 -11.92
CA VAL A 120 -4.09 0.80 -12.65
C VAL A 120 -3.84 0.44 -14.12
N HIS A 121 -2.85 1.07 -14.75
CA HIS A 121 -2.46 0.76 -16.13
C HIS A 121 -1.93 -0.67 -16.28
N PHE A 122 -1.07 -1.13 -15.35
CA PHE A 122 -0.57 -2.50 -15.31
C PHE A 122 -1.73 -3.50 -15.22
N ILE A 123 -2.69 -3.27 -14.33
CA ILE A 123 -3.82 -4.19 -14.18
C ILE A 123 -4.68 -4.22 -15.45
N LYS A 124 -5.02 -3.06 -16.02
CA LYS A 124 -5.81 -2.98 -17.27
C LYS A 124 -5.12 -3.68 -18.46
N SER A 125 -3.79 -3.78 -18.44
CA SER A 125 -3.01 -4.43 -19.51
C SER A 125 -2.84 -5.95 -19.32
N ASN A 126 -3.18 -6.47 -18.14
CA ASN A 126 -3.04 -7.88 -17.78
C ASN A 126 -4.40 -8.55 -17.44
N GLU A 127 -5.51 -7.86 -17.72
CA GLU A 127 -6.88 -8.41 -17.73
C GLU A 127 -7.25 -8.91 -19.13
#